data_AF-A0A2H3HQ51-F1
#
_entry.id   AF-A0A2H3HQ51-F1
#
_cell.length_a   1.000
_cell.length_b   1.000
_cell.length_c   1.000
_cell.angle_alpha   90.00
_cell.angle_beta   90.00
_cell.angle_gamma   90.00
#
_symmetry.space_group_name_H-M   'P 1'
#
loop_
_entity.id
_entity.type
_entity.pdbx_description
1 polymer ?
#
loop_
_entity_poly.entity_id
_entity_poly.type
_entity_poly.pdbx_seq_one_letter_code
_entity_poly.pdbx_strand_id
1 'polypeptide(L)'
;MAVLRGSYSVAEVLLKYGANIEEEGHCLDRTKGVPMTPLGAFITFNNHSSAAAVEWLLNHNPSFIINKAAGLTAFAMAIGSGGMFEIAPLPRLIPIRLYDKDNTVLGLLVNHFGKGNSTIIDYLPDHCPGMTALQWAVCRLNPGAVQTLLTAKANQQLGVRGPGIEPVSAIDCARDLKSHNIPPEAWARGVEEVERYLARFRKVRQVFVDYGDDMDSDSDSIESLD
;
A
#
# COMPACT_ATOMS: atom_id res chain seq x y z
N MET A 1 -12.03 2.43 19.04
CA MET A 1 -13.34 3.13 18.99
C MET A 1 -13.25 4.63 19.31
N ALA A 2 -12.69 5.05 20.45
CA ALA A 2 -12.61 6.47 20.81
C ALA A 2 -11.95 7.34 19.73
N VAL A 3 -10.77 6.94 19.25
CA VAL A 3 -10.08 7.64 18.16
C VAL A 3 -10.92 7.62 16.86
N LEU A 4 -11.76 6.58 16.61
CA LEU A 4 -12.49 6.40 15.33
C LEU A 4 -13.63 7.40 15.22
N ARG A 5 -14.09 7.87 16.38
CA ARG A 5 -15.10 8.91 16.54
C ARG A 5 -14.48 10.29 16.76
N GLY A 6 -13.16 10.44 16.60
CA GLY A 6 -12.45 11.70 16.87
C GLY A 6 -12.44 12.12 18.34
N SER A 7 -12.77 11.21 19.26
CA SER A 7 -12.83 11.49 20.70
C SER A 7 -11.45 11.34 21.35
N TYR A 8 -10.50 12.21 20.99
CA TYR A 8 -9.12 12.14 21.45
C TYR A 8 -9.00 12.22 22.97
N SER A 9 -9.77 13.09 23.64
CA SER A 9 -9.79 13.18 25.10
C SER A 9 -10.18 11.87 25.79
N VAL A 10 -11.11 11.11 25.21
CA VAL A 10 -11.48 9.78 25.71
C VAL A 10 -10.34 8.79 25.47
N ALA A 11 -9.67 8.88 24.31
CA ALA A 11 -8.52 8.03 24.02
C ALA A 11 -7.35 8.28 24.99
N GLU A 12 -7.05 9.55 25.32
CA GLU A 12 -6.06 9.93 26.34
C GLU A 12 -6.37 9.31 27.70
N VAL A 13 -7.64 9.36 28.13
CA VAL A 13 -8.07 8.72 29.39
C VAL A 13 -7.86 7.22 29.32
N LEU A 14 -8.25 6.56 28.23
CA LEU A 14 -8.06 5.11 28.08
C LEU A 14 -6.57 4.73 28.15
N LEU A 15 -5.69 5.46 27.46
CA LEU A 15 -4.24 5.24 27.52
C LEU A 15 -3.71 5.45 28.94
N LYS A 16 -4.13 6.51 29.63
CA LYS A 16 -3.76 6.77 31.03
C LYS A 16 -4.14 5.62 31.97
N TYR A 17 -5.26 4.95 31.71
CA TYR A 17 -5.73 3.80 32.49
C TYR A 17 -5.20 2.44 31.99
N GLY A 18 -4.22 2.43 31.09
CA GLY A 18 -3.50 1.22 30.69
C GLY A 18 -4.02 0.55 29.42
N ALA A 19 -4.84 1.22 28.61
CA ALA A 19 -5.14 0.73 27.27
C ALA A 19 -3.85 0.65 26.44
N ASN A 20 -3.68 -0.46 25.71
CA ASN A 20 -2.50 -0.73 24.90
C ASN A 20 -2.71 -0.22 23.46
N ILE A 21 -1.86 0.70 23.00
CA ILE A 21 -1.90 1.24 21.63
C ILE A 21 -1.47 0.20 20.57
N GLU A 22 -0.80 -0.87 21.00
CA GLU A 22 -0.35 -2.00 20.16
C GLU A 22 -1.34 -3.18 20.16
N GLU A 23 -2.48 -3.04 20.84
CA GLU A 23 -3.47 -4.11 20.95
C GLU A 23 -4.17 -4.31 19.60
N GLU A 24 -4.06 -5.50 19.04
CA GLU A 24 -4.78 -5.84 17.82
C GLU A 24 -6.25 -6.14 18.14
N GLY A 25 -7.16 -5.50 17.42
CA GLY A 25 -8.59 -5.79 17.57
C GLY A 25 -8.89 -7.26 17.28
N HIS A 26 -9.67 -7.90 18.16
CA HIS A 26 -10.08 -9.28 17.97
C HIS A 26 -11.14 -9.39 16.85
N CYS A 27 -10.84 -10.13 15.78
CA CYS A 27 -11.80 -10.49 14.73
C CYS A 27 -12.21 -11.95 14.89
N LEU A 28 -13.45 -12.22 15.35
CA LEU A 28 -13.97 -13.58 15.58
C LEU A 28 -14.07 -14.41 14.28
N ASP A 29 -14.17 -13.74 13.15
CA ASP A 29 -14.36 -14.35 11.84
C ASP A 29 -13.38 -13.74 10.85
N ARG A 30 -12.34 -14.49 10.48
CA ARG A 30 -11.30 -14.04 9.55
C ARG A 30 -11.84 -13.71 8.15
N THR A 31 -13.06 -14.15 7.82
CA THR A 31 -13.72 -13.77 6.57
C THR A 31 -14.35 -12.39 6.62
N LYS A 32 -14.51 -11.81 7.82
CA LYS A 32 -15.18 -10.52 8.06
C LYS A 32 -14.23 -9.37 8.38
N GLY A 33 -12.92 -9.63 8.51
CA GLY A 33 -11.94 -8.58 8.74
C GLY A 33 -10.57 -9.11 9.17
N VAL A 34 -9.59 -8.21 9.18
CA VAL A 34 -8.22 -8.49 9.59
C VAL A 34 -7.99 -7.87 10.98
N PRO A 35 -7.53 -8.64 11.99
CA PRO A 35 -7.08 -8.07 13.26
C PRO A 35 -6.04 -6.98 13.03
N MET A 36 -6.13 -5.84 13.69
CA MET A 36 -5.12 -4.80 13.53
C MET A 36 -5.07 -3.85 14.71
N THR A 37 -3.93 -3.20 14.90
CA THR A 37 -3.75 -2.14 15.89
C THR A 37 -4.67 -0.94 15.59
N PRO A 38 -4.93 -0.06 16.57
CA PRO A 38 -5.57 1.22 16.36
C PRO A 38 -5.05 1.95 15.12
N LEU A 39 -3.74 2.06 14.92
CA LEU A 39 -3.13 2.71 13.75
C LEU A 39 -3.61 2.09 12.44
N GLY A 40 -3.57 0.76 12.32
CA GLY A 40 -4.06 0.06 11.14
C GLY A 40 -5.54 0.34 10.86
N ALA A 41 -6.36 0.36 11.92
CA ALA A 41 -7.79 0.62 11.78
C ALA A 41 -8.08 2.04 11.26
N PHE A 42 -7.35 3.07 11.72
CA PHE A 42 -7.53 4.43 11.19
C PHE A 42 -7.25 4.52 9.70
N ILE A 43 -6.12 3.97 9.32
CA ILE A 43 -5.65 4.04 7.93
C ILE A 43 -6.65 3.30 7.03
N THR A 44 -7.18 2.16 7.48
CA THR A 44 -8.15 1.36 6.72
C THR A 44 -9.49 2.06 6.48
N PHE A 45 -10.07 2.66 7.52
CA PHE A 45 -11.45 3.17 7.49
C PHE A 45 -11.59 4.64 7.07
N ASN A 46 -10.50 5.41 7.01
CA ASN A 46 -10.58 6.86 6.83
C ASN A 46 -9.68 7.33 5.67
N ASN A 47 -10.10 6.98 4.44
CA ASN A 47 -9.30 7.11 3.23
C ASN A 47 -9.04 8.54 2.76
N HIS A 48 -9.63 9.57 3.38
CA HIS A 48 -9.51 10.95 2.91
C HIS A 48 -9.56 12.01 4.03
N SER A 49 -9.63 11.65 5.33
CA SER A 49 -9.75 12.63 6.44
C SER A 49 -9.02 12.17 7.72
N SER A 50 -7.90 11.45 7.56
CA SER A 50 -7.21 10.75 8.65
C SER A 50 -5.90 11.38 9.11
N ALA A 51 -5.38 12.41 8.45
CA ALA A 51 -4.07 12.98 8.77
C ALA A 51 -3.94 13.36 10.26
N ALA A 52 -4.87 14.14 10.81
CA ALA A 52 -4.83 14.56 12.22
C ALA A 52 -4.97 13.38 13.21
N ALA A 53 -5.77 12.37 12.88
CA ALA A 53 -5.94 11.19 13.73
C ALA A 53 -4.68 10.30 13.70
N VAL A 54 -4.06 10.17 12.52
CA VAL A 54 -2.79 9.48 12.34
C VAL A 54 -1.69 10.23 13.07
N GLU A 55 -1.58 11.56 12.92
CA GLU A 55 -0.62 12.39 13.67
C GLU A 55 -0.78 12.23 15.19
N TRP A 56 -2.03 12.29 15.69
CA TRP A 56 -2.30 12.06 17.11
C TRP A 56 -1.81 10.69 17.56
N LEU A 57 -2.07 9.63 16.77
CA LEU A 57 -1.57 8.29 17.08
C LEU A 57 -0.05 8.23 17.04
N LEU A 58 0.60 8.81 16.03
CA LEU A 58 2.06 8.82 15.90
C LEU A 58 2.74 9.50 17.09
N ASN A 59 2.11 10.54 17.67
CA ASN A 59 2.61 11.19 18.89
C ASN A 59 2.60 10.28 20.13
N HIS A 60 1.91 9.14 20.06
CA HIS A 60 1.87 8.13 21.12
C HIS A 60 2.80 6.93 20.84
N ASN A 61 3.73 7.07 19.88
CA ASN A 61 4.77 6.10 19.55
C ASN A 61 4.29 4.66 19.26
N PRO A 62 3.30 4.46 18.38
CA PRO A 62 2.90 3.13 17.95
C PRO A 62 4.00 2.49 17.09
N SER A 63 3.95 1.18 16.94
CA SER A 63 4.71 0.44 15.95
C SER A 63 4.17 0.67 14.53
N PHE A 64 5.05 0.58 13.54
CA PHE A 64 4.66 0.59 12.13
C PHE A 64 4.04 -0.75 11.68
N ILE A 65 4.20 -1.84 12.46
CA ILE A 65 3.57 -3.13 12.20
C ILE A 65 2.16 -3.10 12.82
N ILE A 66 1.14 -3.18 11.97
CA ILE A 66 -0.27 -3.05 12.38
C ILE A 66 -0.99 -4.39 12.49
N ASN A 67 -0.42 -5.47 11.95
CA ASN A 67 -0.84 -6.85 12.19
C ASN A 67 0.41 -7.72 12.25
N LYS A 68 0.72 -8.24 13.43
CA LYS A 68 1.92 -9.03 13.72
C LYS A 68 1.87 -10.39 13.04
N ALA A 69 0.70 -11.04 13.03
CA ALA A 69 0.53 -12.37 12.45
C ALA A 69 0.83 -12.43 10.95
N ALA A 70 0.48 -11.38 10.20
CA ALA A 70 0.68 -11.26 8.77
C ALA A 70 1.85 -10.33 8.40
N GLY A 71 2.51 -9.72 9.38
CA GLY A 71 3.55 -8.70 9.14
C GLY A 71 3.06 -7.49 8.34
N LEU A 72 1.77 -7.15 8.44
CA LEU A 72 1.20 -6.05 7.68
C LEU A 72 1.65 -4.71 8.28
N THR A 73 2.19 -3.83 7.45
CA THR A 73 2.68 -2.52 7.88
C THR A 73 1.66 -1.41 7.64
N ALA A 74 1.79 -0.33 8.41
CA ALA A 74 1.02 0.89 8.23
C ALA A 74 1.20 1.49 6.83
N PHE A 75 2.41 1.36 6.24
CA PHE A 75 2.68 1.80 4.87
C PHE A 75 1.85 1.02 3.84
N ALA A 76 1.87 -0.30 3.90
CA ALA A 76 1.09 -1.17 3.02
C ALA A 76 -0.41 -0.85 3.16
N MET A 77 -0.87 -0.61 4.39
CA MET A 77 -2.25 -0.21 4.62
C MET A 77 -2.59 1.17 4.06
N ALA A 78 -1.70 2.17 4.17
CA ALA A 78 -1.93 3.51 3.64
C ALA A 78 -2.10 3.47 2.11
N ILE A 79 -1.32 2.62 1.45
CA ILE A 79 -1.40 2.37 0.00
C ILE A 79 -2.68 1.59 -0.36
N GLY A 80 -3.04 0.60 0.46
CA GLY A 80 -4.20 -0.26 0.28
C GLY A 80 -5.55 0.40 0.65
N SER A 81 -5.50 1.49 1.40
CA SER A 81 -6.65 2.22 1.91
C SER A 81 -7.62 2.59 0.77
N GLY A 82 -8.92 2.41 1.01
CA GLY A 82 -9.99 2.78 0.08
C GLY A 82 -10.08 1.94 -1.18
N GLY A 83 -9.57 0.73 -1.15
CA GLY A 83 -9.73 -0.23 -2.24
C GLY A 83 -9.36 -1.66 -1.84
N MET A 84 -9.42 -1.99 -0.55
CA MET A 84 -9.03 -3.32 -0.04
C MET A 84 -9.90 -4.44 -0.63
N PHE A 85 -11.14 -4.14 -1.01
CA PHE A 85 -12.12 -5.09 -1.57
C PHE A 85 -12.16 -5.09 -3.10
N GLU A 86 -11.27 -4.37 -3.76
CA GLU A 86 -11.32 -4.13 -5.20
C GLU A 86 -10.09 -4.67 -5.92
N ILE A 87 -9.57 -5.82 -5.48
CA ILE A 87 -8.45 -6.50 -6.14
C ILE A 87 -8.99 -7.75 -6.82
N ALA A 88 -8.62 -7.96 -8.08
CA ALA A 88 -8.94 -9.20 -8.76
C ALA A 88 -8.20 -10.38 -8.07
N PRO A 89 -8.84 -11.53 -7.83
CA PRO A 89 -8.12 -12.71 -7.41
C PRO A 89 -7.03 -13.05 -8.45
N LEU A 90 -5.84 -13.39 -7.94
CA LEU A 90 -4.54 -13.64 -8.59
C LEU A 90 -4.58 -14.01 -10.09
N PRO A 91 -3.67 -13.42 -10.91
CA PRO A 91 -2.22 -13.50 -10.63
C PRO A 91 -1.49 -12.20 -10.28
N ARG A 92 -2.08 -11.02 -10.45
CA ARG A 92 -1.43 -9.74 -10.09
C ARG A 92 -2.44 -8.93 -9.30
N LEU A 93 -2.04 -8.46 -8.11
CA LEU A 93 -2.88 -7.71 -7.14
C LEU A 93 -3.26 -6.30 -7.65
N ILE A 94 -3.66 -6.21 -8.91
CA ILE A 94 -4.04 -5.00 -9.64
C ILE A 94 -5.50 -4.68 -9.30
N PRO A 95 -5.82 -3.41 -9.03
CA PRO A 95 -7.18 -3.04 -8.67
C PRO A 95 -8.12 -3.18 -9.86
N ILE A 96 -9.36 -3.60 -9.63
CA ILE A 96 -10.43 -3.67 -10.65
C ILE A 96 -11.00 -2.29 -11.02
N ARG A 97 -10.61 -1.23 -10.30
CA ARG A 97 -10.93 0.18 -10.61
C ARG A 97 -9.75 1.08 -10.30
N LEU A 98 -9.58 2.13 -11.11
CA LEU A 98 -8.61 3.17 -10.85
C LEU A 98 -9.22 4.33 -10.06
N TYR A 99 -8.67 4.56 -8.87
CA TYR A 99 -8.98 5.74 -8.07
C TYR A 99 -7.79 6.69 -8.02
N ASP A 100 -8.09 7.96 -7.82
CA ASP A 100 -7.10 8.91 -7.35
C ASP A 100 -6.87 8.67 -5.86
N LYS A 101 -5.60 8.52 -5.50
CA LYS A 101 -5.18 8.15 -4.15
C LYS A 101 -4.52 9.35 -3.48
N ASP A 102 -5.01 9.68 -2.29
CA ASP A 102 -4.36 10.62 -1.38
C ASP A 102 -3.19 9.90 -0.68
N ASN A 103 -1.99 10.45 -0.83
CA ASN A 103 -0.76 9.90 -0.25
C ASN A 103 -0.34 10.65 1.04
N THR A 104 -1.17 11.54 1.58
CA THR A 104 -0.85 12.36 2.76
C THR A 104 -0.48 11.49 3.97
N VAL A 105 -1.27 10.47 4.27
CA VAL A 105 -0.99 9.53 5.38
C VAL A 105 0.29 8.75 5.14
N LEU A 106 0.55 8.31 3.91
CA LEU A 106 1.81 7.64 3.58
C LEU A 106 3.00 8.56 3.84
N GLY A 107 2.92 9.83 3.44
CA GLY A 107 3.94 10.83 3.72
C GLY A 107 4.19 11.03 5.22
N LEU A 108 3.13 11.12 6.03
CA LEU A 108 3.25 11.20 7.50
C LEU A 108 3.97 9.98 8.08
N LEU A 109 3.58 8.77 7.67
CA LEU A 109 4.19 7.53 8.14
C LEU A 109 5.67 7.45 7.74
N VAL A 110 6.00 7.79 6.50
CA VAL A 110 7.38 7.78 5.99
C VAL A 110 8.24 8.79 6.76
N ASN A 111 7.72 9.99 7.02
CA ASN A 111 8.43 11.00 7.79
C ASN A 111 8.64 10.60 9.25
N HIS A 112 7.66 9.92 9.85
CA HIS A 112 7.73 9.51 11.26
C HIS A 112 8.61 8.27 11.46
N PHE A 113 8.42 7.23 10.66
CA PHE A 113 9.08 5.93 10.83
C PHE A 113 10.31 5.73 9.94
N GLY A 114 10.30 6.28 8.72
CA GLY A 114 11.35 6.04 7.72
C GLY A 114 12.58 6.94 7.87
N LYS A 115 12.52 7.99 8.69
CA LYS A 115 13.61 8.95 8.84
C LYS A 115 14.85 8.29 9.45
N GLY A 116 15.86 8.07 8.61
CA GLY A 116 17.16 7.53 9.00
C GLY A 116 17.22 6.00 9.13
N ASN A 117 16.18 5.26 8.72
CA ASN A 117 16.18 3.81 8.79
C ASN A 117 15.45 3.15 7.60
N SER A 118 16.20 2.80 6.55
CA SER A 118 15.66 2.12 5.36
C SER A 118 15.11 0.73 5.66
N THR A 119 15.55 0.05 6.72
CA THR A 119 15.07 -1.30 7.08
C THR A 119 13.58 -1.32 7.45
N ILE A 120 13.03 -0.19 7.91
CA ILE A 120 11.60 -0.06 8.22
C ILE A 120 10.77 0.09 6.94
N ILE A 121 11.29 0.84 5.96
CA ILE A 121 10.63 1.06 4.66
C ILE A 121 10.63 -0.23 3.83
N ASP A 122 11.73 -0.96 3.89
CA ASP A 122 11.96 -2.22 3.16
C ASP A 122 11.52 -3.46 3.96
N TYR A 123 10.77 -3.27 5.05
CA TYR A 123 10.37 -4.36 5.94
C TYR A 123 9.62 -5.46 5.19
N LEU A 124 10.02 -6.70 5.48
CA LEU A 124 9.35 -7.94 5.06
C LEU A 124 9.21 -8.85 6.29
N PRO A 125 8.09 -9.57 6.45
CA PRO A 125 7.94 -10.55 7.51
C PRO A 125 8.84 -11.78 7.29
N ASP A 126 9.39 -12.31 8.38
CA ASP A 126 10.27 -13.50 8.33
C ASP A 126 9.49 -14.82 8.23
N HIS A 127 8.26 -14.86 8.74
CA HIS A 127 7.50 -16.09 8.97
C HIS A 127 6.38 -16.35 7.96
N CYS A 128 6.14 -15.44 7.02
CA CYS A 128 5.14 -15.60 5.97
C CYS A 128 5.57 -14.88 4.69
N PRO A 129 4.98 -15.22 3.53
CA PRO A 129 5.12 -14.39 2.35
C PRO A 129 4.70 -12.94 2.60
N GLY A 130 5.51 -12.01 2.11
CA GLY A 130 5.27 -10.59 2.24
C GLY A 130 5.74 -9.80 1.03
N MET A 131 5.31 -8.55 0.97
CA MET A 131 5.70 -7.60 -0.07
C MET A 131 6.11 -6.28 0.59
N THR A 132 7.17 -5.64 0.07
CA THR A 132 7.58 -4.31 0.52
C THR A 132 6.48 -3.29 0.24
N ALA A 133 6.50 -2.15 0.96
CA ALA A 133 5.57 -1.06 0.69
C ALA A 133 5.68 -0.56 -0.77
N LEU A 134 6.90 -0.56 -1.33
CA LEU A 134 7.13 -0.13 -2.71
C LEU A 134 6.46 -1.08 -3.72
N GLN A 135 6.59 -2.38 -3.50
CA GLN A 135 5.90 -3.40 -4.29
C GLN A 135 4.38 -3.28 -4.18
N TRP A 136 3.85 -3.03 -2.98
CA TRP A 136 2.43 -2.72 -2.79
C TRP A 136 1.99 -1.50 -3.61
N ALA A 137 2.77 -0.42 -3.63
CA ALA A 137 2.46 0.79 -4.40
C ALA A 137 2.39 0.51 -5.91
N VAL A 138 3.30 -0.33 -6.43
CA VAL A 138 3.30 -0.78 -7.82
C VAL A 138 2.04 -1.59 -8.12
N CYS A 139 1.74 -2.63 -7.35
CA CYS A 139 0.54 -3.46 -7.57
C CYS A 139 -0.76 -2.64 -7.46
N ARG A 140 -0.77 -1.62 -6.62
CA ARG A 140 -1.92 -0.72 -6.42
C ARG A 140 -1.98 0.42 -7.45
N LEU A 141 -1.07 0.44 -8.42
CA LEU A 141 -1.00 1.42 -9.50
C LEU A 141 -1.03 2.87 -8.98
N ASN A 142 -0.29 3.11 -7.90
CA ASN A 142 -0.23 4.41 -7.22
C ASN A 142 1.14 5.08 -7.42
N PRO A 143 1.34 5.84 -8.52
CA PRO A 143 2.63 6.46 -8.82
C PRO A 143 3.06 7.46 -7.75
N GLY A 144 2.12 8.14 -7.08
CA GLY A 144 2.44 9.07 -5.97
C GLY A 144 3.02 8.35 -4.74
N ALA A 145 2.52 7.16 -4.42
CA ALA A 145 3.10 6.32 -3.38
C ALA A 145 4.48 5.79 -3.78
N VAL A 146 4.66 5.36 -5.04
CA VAL A 146 5.97 4.94 -5.57
C VAL A 146 6.98 6.08 -5.40
N GLN A 147 6.62 7.30 -5.83
CA GLN A 147 7.49 8.49 -5.71
C GLN A 147 7.85 8.78 -4.25
N THR A 148 6.86 8.73 -3.35
CA THR A 148 7.06 9.00 -1.91
C THR A 148 8.05 8.02 -1.29
N LEU A 149 7.94 6.74 -1.63
CA LEU A 149 8.80 5.68 -1.11
C LEU A 149 10.21 5.71 -1.71
N LEU A 150 10.35 5.94 -3.01
CA LEU A 150 11.67 6.09 -3.65
C LEU A 150 12.40 7.31 -3.11
N THR A 151 11.71 8.44 -2.92
CA THR A 151 12.30 9.63 -2.29
C THR A 151 12.78 9.34 -0.86
N ALA A 152 12.13 8.41 -0.17
CA ALA A 152 12.53 7.91 1.13
C ALA A 152 13.60 6.80 1.08
N LYS A 153 14.19 6.55 -0.10
CA LYS A 153 15.23 5.56 -0.37
C LYS A 153 14.79 4.10 -0.17
N ALA A 154 13.53 3.79 -0.45
CA ALA A 154 13.08 2.40 -0.56
C ALA A 154 13.93 1.65 -1.61
N ASN A 155 14.28 0.39 -1.32
CA ASN A 155 15.07 -0.42 -2.23
C ASN A 155 14.19 -1.01 -3.33
N GLN A 156 14.32 -0.49 -4.55
CA GLN A 156 13.58 -0.96 -5.73
C GLN A 156 13.90 -2.40 -6.17
N GLN A 157 15.06 -2.93 -5.76
CA GLN A 157 15.46 -4.32 -6.03
C GLN A 157 14.80 -5.32 -5.04
N LEU A 158 14.10 -4.82 -4.02
CA LEU A 158 13.26 -5.62 -3.14
C LEU A 158 11.79 -5.48 -3.52
N GLY A 159 11.04 -6.57 -3.43
CA GLY A 159 9.61 -6.56 -3.70
C GLY A 159 8.87 -7.62 -2.92
N VAL A 160 8.73 -8.81 -3.48
CA VAL A 160 8.07 -9.96 -2.84
C VAL A 160 9.10 -10.97 -2.35
N ARG A 161 8.93 -11.48 -1.13
CA ARG A 161 9.68 -12.65 -0.64
C ARG A 161 8.80 -13.55 0.23
N GLY A 162 9.06 -14.84 0.21
CA GLY A 162 8.38 -15.80 1.07
C GLY A 162 8.73 -17.25 0.74
N PRO A 163 8.42 -18.20 1.64
CA PRO A 163 8.58 -19.62 1.36
C PRO A 163 7.80 -20.03 0.10
N GLY A 164 8.50 -20.62 -0.89
CA GLY A 164 7.89 -21.11 -2.13
C GLY A 164 7.48 -20.04 -3.13
N ILE A 165 7.91 -18.78 -2.96
CA ILE A 165 7.64 -17.69 -3.91
C ILE A 165 8.96 -17.24 -4.53
N GLU A 166 9.00 -17.22 -5.86
CA GLU A 166 10.10 -16.62 -6.60
C GLU A 166 10.19 -15.12 -6.29
N PRO A 167 11.33 -14.61 -5.82
CA PRO A 167 11.47 -13.19 -5.52
C PRO A 167 11.29 -12.35 -6.78
N VAL A 168 10.39 -11.36 -6.69
CA VAL A 168 10.20 -10.35 -7.74
C VAL A 168 10.49 -9.00 -7.13
N SER A 169 11.34 -8.21 -7.79
CA SER A 169 11.65 -6.85 -7.36
C SER A 169 10.51 -5.88 -7.70
N ALA A 170 10.41 -4.77 -6.99
CA ALA A 170 9.39 -3.76 -7.29
C ALA A 170 9.57 -3.15 -8.68
N ILE A 171 10.84 -2.95 -9.10
CA ILE A 171 11.15 -2.42 -10.43
C ILE A 171 10.79 -3.40 -11.54
N ASP A 172 11.08 -4.70 -11.39
CA ASP A 172 10.73 -5.71 -12.39
C ASP A 172 9.22 -5.92 -12.45
N CYS A 173 8.54 -5.87 -11.30
CA CYS A 173 7.07 -5.87 -11.29
C CYS A 173 6.49 -4.67 -12.05
N ALA A 174 7.11 -3.49 -11.97
CA ALA A 174 6.66 -2.30 -12.69
C ALA A 174 6.93 -2.42 -14.21
N ARG A 175 8.10 -2.97 -14.60
CA ARG A 175 8.46 -3.26 -16.00
C ARG A 175 7.45 -4.18 -16.65
N ASP A 176 7.07 -5.23 -15.94
CA ASP A 176 6.19 -6.29 -16.42
C ASP A 176 4.72 -5.87 -16.60
N LEU A 177 4.33 -4.65 -16.21
CA LEU A 177 2.95 -4.15 -16.38
C LEU A 177 2.63 -3.94 -17.87
N LYS A 178 1.85 -4.85 -18.43
CA LYS A 178 1.41 -4.86 -19.83
C LYS A 178 -0.11 -5.04 -19.94
N SER A 179 -0.66 -4.86 -21.14
CA SER A 179 -2.12 -4.93 -21.40
C SER A 179 -2.80 -6.18 -20.84
N HIS A 180 -2.16 -7.34 -20.91
CA HIS A 180 -2.68 -8.62 -20.39
C HIS A 180 -2.83 -8.65 -18.85
N ASN A 181 -2.32 -7.64 -18.13
CA ASN A 181 -2.51 -7.51 -16.68
C ASN A 181 -3.73 -6.69 -16.30
N ILE A 182 -4.39 -6.05 -17.26
CA ILE A 182 -5.59 -5.27 -17.01
C ILE A 182 -6.73 -6.24 -16.65
N PRO A 183 -7.43 -6.05 -15.51
CA PRO A 183 -8.49 -6.96 -15.09
C PRO A 183 -9.61 -7.06 -16.13
N PRO A 184 -10.23 -8.25 -16.32
CA PRO A 184 -11.36 -8.43 -17.23
C PRO A 184 -12.51 -7.44 -16.98
N GLU A 185 -12.71 -7.04 -15.71
CA GLU A 185 -13.72 -6.06 -15.32
C GLU A 185 -13.45 -4.65 -15.85
N ALA A 186 -12.18 -4.29 -16.07
CA ALA A 186 -11.82 -3.03 -16.72
C ALA A 186 -12.04 -3.12 -18.24
N TRP A 187 -11.68 -4.24 -18.87
CA TRP A 187 -11.99 -4.51 -20.28
C TRP A 187 -13.49 -4.45 -20.57
N ALA A 188 -14.31 -5.02 -19.69
CA ALA A 188 -15.77 -4.99 -19.80
C ALA A 188 -16.39 -3.59 -19.72
N ARG A 189 -15.65 -2.58 -19.20
CA ARG A 189 -16.08 -1.17 -19.17
C ARG A 189 -15.73 -0.40 -20.44
N GLY A 190 -14.95 -0.99 -21.34
CA GLY A 190 -14.62 -0.42 -22.65
C GLY A 190 -13.20 0.13 -22.75
N VAL A 191 -12.85 0.52 -23.98
CA VAL A 191 -11.49 0.92 -24.40
C VAL A 191 -10.96 2.11 -23.59
N GLU A 192 -11.80 3.09 -23.26
CA GLU A 192 -11.39 4.25 -22.47
C GLU A 192 -10.85 3.86 -21.09
N GLU A 193 -11.46 2.87 -20.42
CA GLU A 193 -10.97 2.39 -19.13
C GLU A 193 -9.62 1.67 -19.31
N VAL A 194 -9.48 0.85 -20.35
CA VAL A 194 -8.22 0.16 -20.69
C VAL A 194 -7.10 1.17 -20.93
N GLU A 195 -7.37 2.24 -21.68
CA GLU A 195 -6.41 3.32 -21.92
C GLU A 195 -5.99 4.03 -20.62
N ARG A 196 -6.92 4.22 -19.67
CA ARG A 196 -6.59 4.77 -18.34
C ARG A 196 -5.64 3.86 -17.57
N TYR A 197 -5.81 2.53 -17.65
CA TYR A 197 -4.87 1.57 -17.04
C TYR A 197 -3.50 1.62 -17.70
N LEU A 198 -3.43 1.59 -19.03
CA LEU A 198 -2.16 1.69 -19.76
C LEU A 198 -1.43 3.00 -19.45
N ALA A 199 -2.16 4.12 -19.41
CA ALA A 199 -1.61 5.41 -18.98
C ALA A 199 -1.09 5.36 -17.54
N ARG A 200 -1.78 4.66 -16.63
CA ARG A 200 -1.33 4.47 -15.24
C ARG A 200 -0.09 3.58 -15.15
N PHE A 201 0.01 2.51 -15.94
CA PHE A 201 1.21 1.67 -16.03
C PHE A 201 2.43 2.49 -16.48
N ARG A 202 2.26 3.31 -17.53
CA ARG A 202 3.31 4.23 -18.00
C ARG A 202 3.73 5.21 -16.90
N LYS A 203 2.78 5.81 -16.18
CA LYS A 203 3.09 6.70 -15.04
C LYS A 203 3.88 5.99 -13.93
N VAL A 204 3.51 4.76 -13.57
CA VAL A 204 4.25 3.99 -12.55
C VAL A 204 5.67 3.71 -13.01
N ARG A 205 5.86 3.26 -14.26
CA ARG A 205 7.20 3.02 -14.82
C ARG A 205 8.05 4.29 -14.88
N GLN A 206 7.45 5.40 -15.32
CA GLN A 206 8.15 6.68 -15.44
C GLN A 206 8.76 7.15 -14.11
N VAL A 207 8.09 6.90 -12.98
CA VAL A 207 8.62 7.28 -11.66
C VAL A 207 9.96 6.60 -11.35
N PHE A 208 10.18 5.36 -11.78
CA PHE A 208 11.47 4.68 -11.63
C PHE A 208 12.53 5.25 -12.59
N VAL A 209 12.15 5.57 -13.83
CA VAL A 209 13.06 6.21 -14.80
C VAL A 209 13.55 7.56 -14.29
N ASP A 210 12.62 8.41 -13.85
CA ASP A 210 12.91 9.74 -13.34
C ASP A 210 13.79 9.69 -12.08
N TYR A 211 13.74 8.58 -11.34
CA TYR A 211 14.57 8.35 -10.15
C TYR A 211 16.01 7.91 -10.51
N GLY A 212 16.28 7.53 -11.75
CA GLY A 212 17.62 7.23 -12.26
C GLY A 212 17.81 5.83 -12.84
N ASP A 213 16.75 5.09 -13.16
CA ASP A 213 16.84 3.77 -13.78
C ASP A 213 16.65 3.78 -15.30
N ASP A 214 17.46 2.99 -16.00
CA ASP A 214 17.20 2.64 -17.39
C ASP A 214 16.01 1.65 -17.45
N MET A 215 14.91 2.10 -18.05
CA MET A 215 13.77 1.26 -18.41
C MET A 215 13.70 1.17 -19.94
N ASP A 216 13.85 -0.03 -20.48
CA ASP A 216 13.65 -0.26 -21.92
C ASP A 216 12.20 0.10 -22.29
N SER A 217 12.07 0.95 -23.31
CA SER A 217 10.80 1.50 -23.77
C SER A 217 10.03 0.46 -24.59
N ASP A 218 9.39 -0.51 -23.95
CA ASP A 218 8.42 -1.36 -24.62
C ASP A 218 7.15 -0.54 -24.92
N SER A 219 7.03 -0.13 -26.18
CA SER A 219 5.86 0.52 -26.74
C SER A 219 4.73 -0.50 -26.90
N ASP A 220 3.96 -0.73 -25.83
CA ASP A 220 2.69 -1.46 -25.94
C ASP A 220 1.68 -0.58 -26.69
N SER A 221 1.61 -0.84 -28.00
CA SER A 221 0.52 -0.42 -28.89
C SER A 221 -0.67 -1.33 -28.62
N ILE A 222 -1.89 -0.80 -28.67
CA ILE A 222 -3.10 -1.62 -28.73
C ILE A 222 -3.05 -2.32 -30.09
N GLU A 223 -2.67 -3.60 -30.13
CA GLU A 223 -2.93 -4.40 -31.33
C GLU A 223 -4.45 -4.41 -31.57
N SER A 224 -4.81 -4.05 -32.80
CA SER A 224 -6.14 -3.81 -33.30
C SER A 224 -7.13 -4.89 -32.87
N LEU A 225 -8.19 -4.48 -32.17
CA LEU A 225 -9.43 -5.22 -32.04
C LEU A 225 -10.18 -5.09 -33.37
N ASP A 226 -9.83 -5.95 -34.33
CA ASP A 226 -10.70 -6.32 -35.46
C ASP A 226 -11.56 -7.52 -35.09
#